data_AF-A0A537E806-F1
#
_entry.id   AF-A0A537E806-F1
#
_cell.length_a   1.000
_cell.length_b   1.000
_cell.length_c   1.000
_cell.angle_alpha   90.00
_cell.angle_beta   90.00
_cell.angle_gamma   90.00
#
_symmetry.space_group_name_H-M   'P 1'
#
loop_
_entity.id
_entity.type
_entity.pdbx_description
1 polymer ?
#
loop_
_entity_poly.entity_id
_entity_poly.type
_entity_poly.pdbx_seq_one_letter_code
_entity_poly.pdbx_strand_id
1 'polypeptide(L)'
;MPDKPAVLTLDKPHFQVKLQSDLLKVDLKDGALRELEKLCEARPALRDTLGWMFQTIIPLDLHLWEIEKVTVEPSGKVNIKIPHRKDIHIPLEHPEAERLVEKMNELIPIEKERRVERQKAEQAAERDQDKQKTDAFKYRPPMR
;
A
#
# COMPACT_ATOMS: atom_id res chain seq x y z
N MET A 1 -9.66 -6.52 -10.62
CA MET A 1 -9.65 -7.85 -9.97
C MET A 1 -10.59 -7.78 -8.78
N PRO A 2 -11.31 -8.86 -8.44
CA PRO A 2 -12.15 -8.86 -7.23
C PRO A 2 -11.28 -8.59 -6.00
N ASP A 3 -11.83 -7.86 -5.04
CA ASP A 3 -11.14 -7.57 -3.77
C ASP A 3 -10.76 -8.88 -3.08
N LYS A 4 -9.48 -9.02 -2.77
CA LYS A 4 -8.99 -10.15 -1.99
C LYS A 4 -9.52 -10.06 -0.56
N PRO A 5 -9.77 -11.20 0.10
CA PRO A 5 -10.20 -11.18 1.49
C PRO A 5 -9.16 -10.46 2.35
N ALA A 6 -9.65 -9.62 3.26
CA ALA A 6 -8.79 -8.94 4.23
C ALA A 6 -8.24 -9.96 5.23
N VAL A 7 -6.92 -9.96 5.40
CA VAL A 7 -6.19 -10.72 6.42
C VAL A 7 -6.37 -10.06 7.79
N LEU A 8 -6.40 -8.73 7.82
CA LEU A 8 -6.70 -7.95 9.02
C LEU A 8 -7.58 -6.76 8.63
N THR A 9 -8.59 -6.49 9.44
CA THR A 9 -9.43 -5.29 9.32
C THR A 9 -9.47 -4.58 10.66
N LEU A 10 -9.15 -3.29 10.67
CA LEU A 10 -9.31 -2.40 11.81
C LEU A 10 -10.37 -1.38 11.44
N ASP A 11 -11.48 -1.40 12.18
CA ASP A 11 -12.59 -0.48 11.94
C ASP A 11 -12.55 0.63 12.98
N LYS A 12 -12.20 1.85 12.55
CA LYS A 12 -12.15 3.03 13.40
C LYS A 12 -13.34 3.96 13.12
N PRO A 13 -13.64 4.92 14.00
CA PRO A 13 -14.80 5.80 13.83
C PRO A 13 -14.76 6.60 12.53
N HIS A 14 -13.58 7.05 12.11
CA HIS A 14 -13.41 7.97 10.98
C HIS A 14 -12.73 7.35 9.76
N PHE A 15 -12.07 6.20 9.92
CA PHE A 15 -11.37 5.52 8.84
C PHE A 15 -11.39 4.02 9.06
N GLN A 16 -11.04 3.28 8.01
CA GLN A 16 -10.92 1.84 8.06
C GLN A 16 -9.56 1.43 7.48
N VAL A 17 -8.86 0.52 8.16
CA VAL A 17 -7.62 -0.07 7.66
C VAL A 17 -7.90 -1.53 7.29
N LYS A 18 -7.62 -1.90 6.05
CA LYS A 18 -7.71 -3.28 5.56
C LYS A 18 -6.35 -3.72 5.05
N LEU A 19 -5.82 -4.77 5.65
CA LEU A 19 -4.63 -5.44 5.16
C LEU A 19 -5.07 -6.68 4.37
N GLN A 20 -4.82 -6.68 3.07
CA GLN A 20 -4.91 -7.84 2.20
C GLN A 20 -3.55 -8.54 2.10
N SER A 21 -3.48 -9.65 1.36
CA SER A 21 -2.24 -10.41 1.16
C SER A 21 -1.10 -9.62 0.50
N ASP A 22 -1.43 -8.57 -0.24
CA ASP A 22 -0.53 -7.84 -1.14
C ASP A 22 -0.73 -6.32 -1.11
N LEU A 23 -1.75 -5.85 -0.38
CA LEU A 23 -2.15 -4.46 -0.37
C LEU A 23 -2.60 -4.03 1.04
N LEU A 24 -2.15 -2.86 1.47
CA LEU A 24 -2.70 -2.13 2.60
C LEU A 24 -3.65 -1.05 2.05
N LYS A 25 -4.92 -1.10 2.45
CA LYS A 25 -5.92 -0.07 2.14
C LYS A 25 -6.24 0.72 3.39
N VAL A 26 -6.31 2.03 3.25
CA VAL A 26 -6.81 2.95 4.27
C VAL A 26 -7.88 3.82 3.63
N ASP A 27 -9.11 3.69 4.10
CA ASP A 27 -10.28 4.39 3.58
C ASP A 27 -10.86 5.34 4.63
N LEU A 28 -11.32 6.52 4.21
CA LEU A 28 -12.13 7.41 5.06
C LEU A 28 -13.59 6.93 5.06
N LYS A 29 -14.25 7.00 6.21
CA LYS A 29 -15.69 6.77 6.28
C LYS A 29 -16.46 8.00 5.81
N ASP A 30 -17.70 7.80 5.35
CA ASP A 30 -18.55 8.90 4.92
C ASP A 30 -18.78 9.92 6.04
N GLY A 31 -18.60 11.21 5.72
CA GLY A 31 -18.75 12.30 6.69
C GLY A 31 -17.57 12.46 7.67
N ALA A 32 -16.63 11.51 7.72
CA ALA A 32 -15.48 11.57 8.61
C ALA A 32 -14.60 12.79 8.36
N LEU A 33 -14.42 13.19 7.09
CA LEU A 33 -13.67 14.40 6.74
C LEU A 33 -14.21 15.64 7.48
N ARG A 34 -15.54 15.83 7.48
CA ARG A 34 -16.19 16.97 8.14
C ARG A 34 -16.08 16.90 9.67
N GLU A 35 -16.18 15.71 10.26
CA GLU A 35 -16.03 15.55 11.70
C GLU A 35 -14.59 15.81 12.15
N LEU A 36 -13.62 15.37 11.36
CA LEU A 36 -12.20 15.60 11.60
C LEU A 36 -11.84 17.09 11.43
N GLU A 37 -12.39 17.77 10.42
CA GLU A 37 -12.26 19.23 10.25
C GLU A 37 -12.77 19.96 11.50
N LYS A 38 -13.95 19.60 12.00
CA LYS A 38 -14.50 20.15 13.25
C LYS A 38 -13.62 19.86 14.47
N LEU A 39 -13.05 18.66 14.57
CA LEU A 39 -12.13 18.30 15.66
C LEU A 39 -10.82 19.09 15.57
N CYS A 40 -10.29 19.34 14.37
CA CYS A 40 -9.11 20.16 14.14
C CYS A 40 -9.38 21.65 14.47
N GLU A 41 -10.56 22.16 14.14
CA GLU A 41 -11.00 23.51 14.51
C GLU A 41 -11.17 23.64 16.03
N ALA A 42 -11.78 22.65 16.69
CA ALA A 42 -12.00 22.66 18.13
C ALA A 42 -10.72 22.45 18.94
N ARG A 43 -9.73 21.75 18.38
CA ARG A 43 -8.43 21.48 19.03
C ARG A 43 -7.29 21.72 18.04
N PRO A 44 -6.73 22.95 18.01
CA PRO A 44 -5.64 23.30 17.11
C PRO A 44 -4.43 22.38 17.22
N ALA A 45 -4.14 21.81 18.40
CA ALA A 45 -3.06 20.85 18.61
C ALA A 45 -3.23 19.54 17.81
N LEU A 46 -4.47 19.16 17.49
CA LEU A 46 -4.75 17.99 16.65
C LEU A 46 -4.58 18.29 15.15
N ARG A 47 -4.53 19.57 14.76
CA ARG A 47 -4.36 19.99 13.36
C ARG A 47 -3.03 19.53 12.80
N ASP A 48 -1.97 19.54 13.61
CA ASP A 48 -0.65 19.08 13.17
C ASP A 48 -0.58 17.56 13.02
N THR A 49 -1.39 16.83 13.80
CA THR A 49 -1.36 15.35 13.83
C THR A 49 -2.34 14.72 12.85
N LEU A 50 -3.59 15.20 12.84
CA LEU A 50 -4.65 14.74 11.95
C LEU A 50 -4.55 15.44 10.58
N GLY A 51 -4.19 16.73 10.52
CA GLY A 51 -4.07 17.46 9.26
C GLY A 51 -3.00 16.87 8.34
N TRP A 52 -1.84 16.48 8.87
CA TRP A 52 -0.79 15.80 8.10
C TRP A 52 -1.22 14.42 7.56
N MET A 53 -1.99 13.69 8.37
CA MET A 53 -2.59 12.39 8.03
C MET A 53 -3.64 12.50 6.92
N PHE A 54 -4.62 13.40 7.02
CA PHE A 54 -5.73 13.45 6.07
C PHE A 54 -5.45 14.28 4.81
N GLN A 55 -4.55 15.27 4.86
CA GLN A 55 -4.16 16.04 3.66
C GLN A 55 -3.25 15.24 2.71
N THR A 56 -2.58 14.19 3.20
CA THR A 56 -1.53 13.50 2.45
C THR A 56 -1.88 12.05 2.10
N ILE A 57 -2.74 11.37 2.89
CA ILE A 57 -2.72 9.90 2.97
C ILE A 57 -4.09 9.19 2.83
N ILE A 58 -5.28 9.81 2.87
CA ILE A 58 -6.53 9.00 2.77
C ILE A 58 -7.47 9.53 1.67
N PRO A 59 -7.89 8.67 0.71
CA PRO A 59 -7.65 7.22 0.61
C PRO A 59 -6.23 6.84 0.15
N LEU A 60 -5.67 5.78 0.77
CA LEU A 60 -4.38 5.19 0.39
C LEU A 60 -4.53 3.71 0.10
N ASP A 61 -4.15 3.34 -1.11
CA ASP A 61 -3.86 1.97 -1.50
C ASP A 61 -2.34 1.82 -1.65
N LEU A 62 -1.72 1.01 -0.79
CA LEU A 62 -0.27 0.81 -0.76
C LEU A 62 0.08 -0.66 -0.95
N HIS A 63 0.88 -0.96 -1.97
CA HIS A 63 1.32 -2.33 -2.19
C HIS A 63 2.40 -2.73 -1.18
N LEU A 64 2.28 -3.94 -0.62
CA LEU A 64 3.23 -4.41 0.39
C LEU A 64 4.67 -4.53 -0.13
N TRP A 65 4.86 -4.75 -1.43
CA TRP A 65 6.19 -4.82 -2.04
C TRP A 65 6.90 -3.45 -2.12
N GLU A 66 6.15 -2.34 -2.08
CA GLU A 66 6.69 -0.97 -2.09
C GLU A 66 7.22 -0.54 -0.71
N ILE A 67 6.84 -1.27 0.33
CA ILE A 67 7.17 -0.93 1.71
C ILE A 67 8.61 -1.36 2.01
N GLU A 68 9.42 -0.43 2.49
CA GLU A 68 10.78 -0.73 2.96
C GLU A 68 10.73 -1.34 4.35
N LYS A 69 10.02 -0.68 5.28
CA LYS A 69 9.97 -1.06 6.69
C LYS A 69 8.67 -0.59 7.34
N VAL A 70 8.17 -1.35 8.31
CA VAL A 70 7.06 -0.96 9.18
C VAL A 70 7.49 -1.05 10.64
N THR A 71 7.22 -0.01 11.42
CA THR A 71 7.54 0.06 12.85
C THR A 71 6.44 0.74 13.65
N VAL A 72 6.29 0.36 14.92
CA VAL A 72 5.47 1.11 15.88
C VAL A 72 6.35 2.17 16.53
N GLU A 73 5.90 3.42 16.51
CA GLU A 73 6.55 4.50 17.24
C GLU A 73 6.24 4.45 18.74
N PRO A 74 7.11 5.02 19.60
CA PRO A 74 6.81 5.19 21.02
C PRO A 74 5.52 5.98 21.29
N SER A 75 5.08 6.78 20.31
CA SER A 75 3.82 7.54 20.31
C SER A 75 2.57 6.67 20.12
N GLY A 76 2.73 5.37 19.84
CA GLY A 76 1.65 4.45 19.50
C GLY A 76 1.24 4.46 18.02
N LYS A 77 1.87 5.31 17.20
CA LYS A 77 1.59 5.40 15.76
C LYS A 77 2.32 4.34 14.97
N VAL A 78 1.70 3.79 13.94
CA VAL A 78 2.37 2.93 12.96
C VAL A 78 3.09 3.81 11.95
N ASN A 79 4.40 3.66 11.83
CA ASN A 79 5.21 4.30 10.80
C ASN A 79 5.52 3.30 9.68
N ILE A 80 5.18 3.67 8.45
CA ILE A 80 5.42 2.91 7.22
C ILE A 80 6.40 3.71 6.37
N LYS A 81 7.60 3.17 6.22
CA LYS A 81 8.67 3.76 5.42
C LYS A 81 8.61 3.26 3.98
N ILE A 82 8.59 4.19 3.04
CA ILE A 82 8.53 3.91 1.60
C ILE A 82 9.69 4.66 0.93
N PRO A 83 10.55 4.00 0.12
CA PRO A 83 11.78 4.62 -0.35
C PRO A 83 11.57 5.76 -1.36
N HIS A 84 10.43 5.80 -2.05
CA HIS A 84 10.13 6.78 -3.10
C HIS A 84 9.00 7.75 -2.74
N ARG A 85 8.53 7.74 -1.50
CA ARG A 85 7.43 8.60 -1.02
C ARG A 85 7.73 9.11 0.39
N LYS A 86 6.95 10.08 0.86
CA LYS A 86 6.99 10.47 2.27
C LYS A 86 6.52 9.29 3.13
N ASP A 87 7.16 9.13 4.28
CA ASP A 87 6.74 8.17 5.30
C ASP A 87 5.28 8.41 5.69
N ILE A 88 4.60 7.32 6.06
CA ILE A 88 3.17 7.32 6.37
C ILE A 88 3.01 6.94 7.83
N HIS A 89 2.36 7.82 8.61
CA HIS A 89 2.01 7.52 10.00
C HIS A 89 0.50 7.25 10.11
N ILE A 90 0.12 6.10 10.66
CA ILE A 90 -1.28 5.75 10.96
C ILE A 90 -1.47 5.73 12.49
N PRO A 91 -2.31 6.59 13.08
CA PRO A 91 -2.63 6.58 14.49
C PRO A 91 -3.57 5.41 14.76
N LEU A 92 -3.04 4.41 15.46
CA LEU A 92 -3.79 3.27 15.95
C LEU A 92 -3.56 3.17 17.46
N GLU A 93 -4.38 2.38 18.14
CA GLU A 93 -4.10 2.03 19.52
C GLU A 93 -2.92 1.06 19.56
N HIS A 94 -2.10 1.14 20.61
CA HIS A 94 -0.88 0.35 20.73
C HIS A 94 -1.03 -1.16 20.41
N PRO A 95 -2.02 -1.89 20.98
CA PRO A 95 -2.18 -3.32 20.69
C PRO A 95 -2.59 -3.59 19.22
N GLU A 96 -3.34 -2.69 18.60
CA GLU A 96 -3.73 -2.84 17.19
C GLU A 96 -2.59 -2.47 16.25
N ALA A 97 -1.80 -1.46 16.62
CA ALA A 97 -0.60 -1.05 15.91
C ALA A 97 0.39 -2.21 15.85
N GLU A 98 0.69 -2.83 16.99
CA GLU A 98 1.57 -4.00 17.07
C GLU A 98 1.06 -5.14 16.19
N ARG A 99 -0.23 -5.47 16.28
CA ARG A 99 -0.85 -6.54 15.47
C ARG A 99 -0.78 -6.24 13.98
N LEU A 100 -0.98 -4.98 13.57
CA LEU A 100 -0.85 -4.57 12.17
C LEU A 100 0.60 -4.72 11.70
N VAL A 101 1.56 -4.21 12.47
CA VAL A 101 2.99 -4.27 12.13
C VAL A 101 3.49 -5.70 12.05
N GLU A 102 3.09 -6.56 12.98
CA GLU A 102 3.42 -7.99 12.97
C GLU A 102 2.94 -8.64 11.66
N LYS A 103 1.65 -8.47 11.32
CA LYS A 103 1.08 -9.04 10.09
C LYS A 103 1.72 -8.47 8.83
N MET A 104 2.04 -7.18 8.81
CA MET A 104 2.73 -6.57 7.67
C MET A 104 4.14 -7.11 7.51
N ASN A 105 4.91 -7.27 8.60
CA ASN A 105 6.25 -7.82 8.54
C ASN A 105 6.28 -9.30 8.12
N GLU A 106 5.21 -10.05 8.38
CA GLU A 106 5.02 -11.40 7.81
C GLU A 106 4.75 -11.37 6.29
N LEU A 107 3.88 -10.47 5.83
CA LEU A 107 3.40 -10.46 4.44
C LEU A 107 4.31 -9.72 3.44
N ILE A 108 5.00 -8.65 3.86
CA ILE A 108 5.91 -7.86 3.03
C ILE A 108 6.99 -8.73 2.35
N PRO A 109 7.75 -9.59 3.06
CA PRO A 109 8.78 -10.41 2.40
C PRO A 109 8.16 -11.37 1.37
N ILE A 110 7.01 -11.97 1.69
CA ILE A 110 6.29 -12.89 0.79
C ILE A 110 5.88 -12.18 -0.50
N GLU A 111 5.31 -10.97 -0.39
CA GLU A 111 4.88 -10.24 -1.58
C GLU A 111 6.07 -9.68 -2.38
N LYS A 112 7.19 -9.33 -1.74
CA LYS A 112 8.43 -8.95 -2.45
C LYS A 112 8.98 -10.11 -3.28
N GLU A 113 9.02 -11.32 -2.75
CA GLU A 113 9.43 -12.52 -3.49
C GLU A 113 8.50 -12.78 -4.69
N ARG A 114 7.19 -12.74 -4.46
CA ARG A 114 6.19 -12.88 -5.54
C ARG A 114 6.35 -11.82 -6.63
N ARG A 115 6.69 -10.58 -6.27
CA ARG A 115 6.91 -9.51 -7.25
C ARG A 115 8.14 -9.78 -8.12
N VAL A 116 9.23 -10.28 -7.53
CA VAL A 116 10.44 -10.68 -8.26
C VAL A 116 10.13 -11.82 -9.23
N GLU A 117 9.34 -12.81 -8.80
CA GLU A 117 8.95 -13.94 -9.63
C GLU A 117 8.07 -13.50 -10.82
N ARG A 118 7.08 -12.64 -10.57
CA ARG A 118 6.27 -12.02 -11.63
C ARG A 118 7.12 -11.23 -12.63
N GLN A 119 8.08 -10.43 -12.16
CA GLN A 119 8.98 -9.68 -13.04
C GLN A 119 9.83 -10.59 -13.92
N LYS A 120 10.33 -11.72 -13.38
CA LYS A 120 11.08 -12.71 -14.17
C LYS A 120 10.21 -13.36 -15.24
N ALA A 121 8.97 -13.70 -14.90
CA ALA A 121 8.02 -14.27 -15.85
C ALA A 121 7.64 -13.28 -16.97
N GLU A 122 7.42 -12.01 -16.62
CA GLU A 122 7.17 -10.93 -17.58
C GLU A 122 8.35 -10.75 -18.54
N GLN A 123 9.59 -10.71 -18.03
CA GLN A 123 10.79 -10.61 -18.86
C GLN A 123 11.01 -11.83 -19.75
N ALA A 124 10.69 -13.04 -19.28
CA ALA A 124 10.77 -14.25 -20.09
C ALA A 124 9.76 -14.21 -21.24
N ALA A 125 8.51 -13.81 -20.95
CA ALA A 125 7.46 -13.68 -21.96
C ALA A 125 7.81 -12.62 -23.02
N GLU A 126 8.37 -11.47 -22.60
CA GLU A 126 8.81 -10.42 -23.52
C GLU A 126 9.94 -10.90 -24.44
N ARG A 127 10.94 -11.61 -23.88
CA ARG A 127 12.02 -12.21 -24.68
C ARG A 127 11.51 -13.24 -25.69
N ASP A 128 10.50 -14.02 -25.34
CA ASP A 128 9.92 -15.00 -26.25
C ASP A 128 9.08 -14.34 -27.34
N GLN A 129 8.36 -13.26 -27.02
CA GLN A 129 7.67 -12.44 -28.02
C GLN A 129 8.65 -11.76 -28.99
N ASP A 130 9.78 -11.26 -28.48
CA ASP A 130 10.81 -10.64 -29.32
C ASP A 130 11.47 -11.66 -30.24
N LYS A 131 11.80 -12.87 -29.74
CA LYS A 131 12.30 -13.95 -30.61
C LYS A 131 11.29 -14.29 -31.72
N GLN A 132 10.02 -14.46 -31.38
CA GLN A 132 8.96 -14.75 -32.36
C GLN A 132 8.80 -13.64 -33.40
N LYS A 133 8.86 -12.37 -32.99
CA LYS A 133 8.83 -11.21 -33.91
C LYS A 133 10.07 -11.16 -34.81
N THR A 134 11.25 -11.47 -34.27
CA THR A 134 12.52 -11.45 -35.00
C THR A 134 12.57 -12.58 -36.05
N ASP A 135 12.10 -13.77 -35.69
CA ASP A 135 11.97 -14.89 -36.62
C ASP A 135 10.89 -14.62 -37.68
N ALA A 136 9.75 -14.04 -37.31
CA ALA A 136 8.72 -13.63 -38.27
C ALA A 136 9.23 -12.56 -39.27
N PHE A 137 10.14 -11.67 -38.85
CA PHE A 137 10.76 -10.68 -39.72
C PHE A 137 11.80 -11.30 -40.67
N LYS A 138 12.56 -12.31 -40.23
CA LYS A 138 13.53 -13.04 -41.08
C LYS A 138 12.86 -13.84 -42.20
N TYR A 139 11.63 -14.31 -42.00
CA TYR A 139 10.89 -15.10 -42.99
C TYR A 139 9.92 -14.29 -43.86
N ARG A 140 9.98 -12.95 -43.84
CA ARG A 140 9.17 -12.12 -44.74
C ARG A 140 9.81 -12.17 -46.15
N PRO A 141 9.19 -12.83 -47.15
CA PRO A 141 9.78 -12.88 -48.48
C PRO A 141 9.81 -11.46 -49.06
N PRO A 142 10.83 -11.10 -49.85
CA PRO A 142 10.87 -9.80 -50.50
C PRO A 142 9.63 -9.65 -51.37
N MET A 143 8.86 -8.58 -51.14
CA MET A 143 7.75 -8.23 -52.04
C MET A 143 8.34 -7.94 -53.41
N ARG A 144 7.90 -8.72 -54.41
CA ARG A 144 8.24 -8.55 -55.82
C ARG A 144 7.66 -7.25 -56.37
#